data_AF-A0A7C4DL70-F1
#
_entry.id   AF-A0A7C4DL70-F1
#
_cell.length_a   1.000
_cell.length_b   1.000
_cell.length_c   1.000
_cell.angle_alpha   90.00
_cell.angle_beta   90.00
_cell.angle_gamma   90.00
#
_symmetry.space_group_name_H-M   'P 1'
#
loop_
_entity.id
_entity.type
_entity.pdbx_description
1 polymer ?
#
loop_
_entity_poly.entity_id
_entity_poly.type
_entity_poly.pdbx_seq_one_letter_code
_entity_poly.pdbx_strand_id
1 'polypeptide(L)'
;MKIAGLTGGIGSGKSTVDRLLEARGARVVDADAVAREVVRPGLPAWREIVAAFGESVLNPDQTLNREALAAVVFNSPEKLAVLNRITHPRIIEEVMARMKAWQEEGVTLAVIDAALLVESPSTNWIRPVIVVTADEEVRVRRVVERDGCTEEEARRR
;
A
#
# COMPACT_ATOMS: atom_id res chain seq x y z
N MET A 1 14.32 12.91 12.05
CA MET A 1 13.91 12.71 10.64
C MET A 1 12.51 13.29 10.44
N LYS A 2 12.27 14.02 9.35
CA LYS A 2 10.92 14.48 8.97
C LYS A 2 10.18 13.34 8.28
N ILE A 3 8.86 13.31 8.44
CA ILE A 3 8.01 12.27 7.87
C ILE A 3 6.95 12.97 7.04
N ALA A 4 6.77 12.56 5.79
CA ALA A 4 5.71 13.07 4.93
C ALA A 4 4.90 11.90 4.37
N GLY A 5 3.64 12.16 4.06
CA GLY A 5 2.79 11.24 3.33
C GLY A 5 2.78 11.60 1.86
N LEU A 6 2.79 10.61 0.98
CA LEU A 6 2.50 10.79 -0.44
C LEU A 6 1.27 9.99 -0.80
N THR A 7 0.34 10.62 -1.50
CA THR A 7 -0.85 9.96 -2.04
C THR A 7 -1.23 10.59 -3.37
N GLY A 8 -2.19 9.98 -4.06
CA GLY A 8 -2.66 10.43 -5.36
C GLY A 8 -3.43 9.32 -6.05
N GLY A 9 -4.49 9.70 -6.77
CA GLY A 9 -5.31 8.76 -7.52
C GLY A 9 -4.53 8.01 -8.60
N ILE A 10 -5.09 6.91 -9.10
CA ILE A 10 -4.48 6.13 -10.18
C ILE A 10 -4.15 7.02 -11.39
N GLY A 11 -2.97 6.82 -12.00
CA GLY A 11 -2.52 7.62 -13.14
C GLY A 11 -2.01 9.04 -12.83
N SER A 12 -2.04 9.47 -11.55
CA SER A 12 -1.57 10.81 -11.13
C SER A 12 -0.08 11.05 -11.36
N GLY A 13 0.74 9.99 -11.29
CA GLY A 13 2.20 10.09 -11.40
C GLY A 13 2.94 10.04 -10.07
N LYS A 14 2.32 9.50 -9.02
CA LYS A 14 2.91 9.27 -7.69
C LYS A 14 4.32 8.67 -7.72
N SER A 15 4.51 7.58 -8.48
CA SER A 15 5.81 6.92 -8.66
C SER A 15 6.88 7.81 -9.31
N THR A 16 6.49 8.83 -10.09
CA THR A 16 7.44 9.82 -10.60
C THR A 16 7.90 10.75 -9.48
N VAL A 17 6.99 11.17 -8.61
CA VAL A 17 7.30 12.01 -7.44
C VAL A 17 8.17 11.25 -6.45
N ASP A 18 7.91 9.96 -6.21
CA ASP A 18 8.76 9.11 -5.37
C ASP A 18 10.22 9.14 -5.85
N ARG A 19 10.46 8.83 -7.13
CA ARG A 19 11.81 8.85 -7.72
C ARG A 19 12.49 10.21 -7.62
N LEU A 20 11.73 11.30 -7.79
CA LEU A 20 12.26 12.67 -7.69
C LEU A 20 12.65 13.05 -6.26
N LEU A 21 11.94 12.52 -5.26
CA LEU A 21 12.25 12.67 -3.83
C LEU A 21 13.45 11.81 -3.45
N GLU A 22 13.49 10.56 -3.89
CA GLU A 22 14.63 9.65 -3.67
C GLU A 22 15.93 10.20 -4.28
N ALA A 23 15.86 10.74 -5.50
CA ALA A 23 17.00 11.40 -6.14
C ALA A 23 17.51 12.64 -5.37
N ARG A 24 16.73 13.18 -4.43
CA ARG A 24 17.10 14.28 -3.53
C ARG A 24 17.47 13.82 -2.12
N GLY A 25 17.62 12.51 -1.91
CA GLY A 25 18.03 11.94 -0.62
C GLY A 25 16.90 11.63 0.35
N ALA A 26 15.63 11.70 -0.09
CA ALA A 26 14.54 11.14 0.69
C ALA A 26 14.55 9.60 0.61
N ARG A 27 13.94 8.94 1.59
CA ARG A 27 13.61 7.52 1.49
C ARG A 27 12.10 7.35 1.42
N VAL A 28 11.63 6.51 0.50
CA VAL A 28 10.20 6.25 0.30
C VAL A 28 9.88 4.84 0.80
N VAL A 29 8.84 4.70 1.63
CA VAL A 29 8.20 3.43 1.94
C VAL A 29 6.93 3.33 1.13
N ASP A 30 6.86 2.38 0.19
CA ASP A 30 5.61 1.98 -0.44
C ASP A 30 4.81 1.09 0.54
N ALA A 31 3.73 1.64 1.10
CA ALA A 31 2.87 0.94 2.05
C ALA A 31 2.13 -0.24 1.38
N ASP A 32 1.81 -0.13 0.10
CA ASP A 32 1.16 -1.21 -0.66
C ASP A 32 2.12 -2.36 -0.91
N ALA A 33 3.42 -2.08 -1.04
CA ALA A 33 4.47 -3.08 -1.09
C ALA A 33 4.67 -3.73 0.29
N VAL A 34 4.79 -2.94 1.36
CA VAL A 34 4.92 -3.45 2.73
C VAL A 34 3.76 -4.38 3.09
N ALA A 35 2.53 -4.02 2.73
CA ALA A 35 1.34 -4.86 2.95
C ALA A 35 1.45 -6.25 2.31
N ARG A 36 2.21 -6.40 1.21
CA ARG A 36 2.49 -7.69 0.56
C ARG A 36 3.61 -8.43 1.27
N GLU A 37 4.60 -7.69 1.76
CA GLU A 37 5.77 -8.26 2.38
C GLU A 37 5.47 -8.89 3.75
N VAL A 38 4.64 -8.22 4.57
CA VAL A 38 4.33 -8.69 5.93
C VAL A 38 3.46 -9.96 5.96
N VAL A 39 2.83 -10.29 4.83
CA VAL A 39 1.99 -11.49 4.65
C VAL A 39 2.65 -12.57 3.80
N ARG A 40 3.98 -12.52 3.61
CA ARG A 40 4.71 -13.60 2.91
C ARG A 40 4.55 -14.94 3.66
N PRO A 41 4.61 -16.08 2.92
CA PRO A 41 4.44 -17.41 3.51
C PRO A 41 5.32 -17.63 4.73
N GLY A 42 4.74 -18.21 5.77
CA GLY A 42 5.44 -18.53 7.03
C GLY A 42 5.60 -17.37 8.01
N LEU A 43 5.30 -16.12 7.63
CA LEU A 43 5.29 -14.98 8.55
C LEU A 43 4.07 -15.00 9.50
N PRO A 44 4.12 -14.29 10.65
CA PRO A 44 3.01 -14.28 11.61
C PRO A 44 1.66 -13.90 11.01
N ALA A 45 1.58 -12.78 10.25
CA ALA A 45 0.32 -12.37 9.64
C ALA A 45 -0.20 -13.40 8.62
N TRP A 46 0.68 -14.04 7.87
CA TRP A 46 0.28 -15.11 6.95
C TRP A 46 -0.37 -16.29 7.71
N ARG A 47 0.23 -16.73 8.83
CA ARG A 47 -0.32 -17.83 9.64
C ARG A 47 -1.67 -17.46 10.25
N GLU A 48 -1.79 -16.24 10.76
CA GLU A 48 -3.04 -15.72 11.33
C GLU A 48 -4.14 -15.61 10.26
N ILE A 49 -3.81 -15.19 9.03
CA ILE A 49 -4.75 -15.13 7.89
C ILE A 49 -5.21 -16.55 7.52
N VAL A 50 -4.29 -17.50 7.36
CA VAL A 50 -4.65 -18.89 7.03
C VAL A 50 -5.50 -19.53 8.13
N ALA A 51 -5.19 -19.27 9.40
CA ALA A 51 -6.01 -19.75 10.51
C ALA A 51 -7.43 -19.15 10.51
N ALA A 52 -7.57 -17.88 10.12
CA ALA A 52 -8.87 -17.18 10.11
C ALA A 52 -9.73 -17.49 8.88
N PHE A 53 -9.12 -17.68 7.71
CA PHE A 53 -9.83 -17.78 6.42
C PHE A 53 -9.65 -19.14 5.72
N GLY A 54 -8.84 -20.04 6.29
CA GLY A 54 -8.55 -21.37 5.76
C GLY A 54 -7.56 -21.37 4.59
N GLU A 55 -7.14 -22.56 4.15
CA GLU A 55 -6.18 -22.71 3.05
C GLU A 55 -6.76 -22.31 1.68
N SER A 56 -8.08 -22.11 1.58
CA SER A 56 -8.73 -21.67 0.33
C SER A 56 -8.28 -20.30 -0.17
N VAL A 57 -7.66 -19.49 0.70
CA VAL A 57 -7.09 -18.19 0.32
C VAL A 57 -5.62 -18.28 -0.12
N LEU A 58 -5.10 -19.49 -0.33
CA LEU A 58 -3.72 -19.74 -0.76
C LEU A 58 -3.64 -20.12 -2.24
N ASN A 59 -2.55 -19.70 -2.87
CA ASN A 59 -2.09 -20.24 -4.13
C ASN A 59 -1.37 -21.59 -3.89
N PRO A 60 -1.12 -22.39 -4.96
CA PRO A 60 -0.37 -23.64 -4.84
C PRO A 60 1.04 -23.48 -4.26
N ASP A 61 1.67 -22.32 -4.43
CA ASP A 61 2.99 -21.98 -3.88
C ASP A 61 2.96 -21.45 -2.44
N GLN A 62 1.80 -21.57 -1.75
CA GLN A 62 1.55 -21.08 -0.40
C GLN A 62 1.48 -19.55 -0.25
N THR A 63 1.62 -18.77 -1.33
CA THR A 63 1.35 -17.33 -1.28
C THR A 63 -0.14 -17.04 -1.17
N LEU A 64 -0.53 -15.86 -0.69
CA LEU A 64 -1.95 -15.48 -0.63
C LEU A 64 -2.51 -15.27 -2.04
N ASN A 65 -3.60 -15.97 -2.34
CA ASN A 65 -4.45 -15.68 -3.49
C ASN A 65 -5.30 -14.44 -3.17
N ARG A 66 -4.93 -13.30 -3.76
CA ARG A 66 -5.58 -12.01 -3.52
C ARG A 66 -7.02 -11.99 -3.95
N GLU A 67 -7.34 -12.61 -5.09
CA GLU A 67 -8.70 -12.64 -5.61
C GLU A 67 -9.61 -13.48 -4.71
N ALA A 68 -9.13 -14.65 -4.28
CA ALA A 68 -9.85 -15.50 -3.34
C ALA A 68 -10.04 -14.80 -1.98
N LEU A 69 -8.98 -14.20 -1.42
CA LEU A 69 -9.07 -13.47 -0.16
C LEU A 69 -10.02 -12.26 -0.28
N ALA A 70 -9.93 -11.49 -1.36
CA ALA A 70 -10.82 -10.37 -1.66
C ALA A 70 -12.30 -10.82 -1.73
N ALA A 71 -12.58 -11.92 -2.43
CA ALA A 71 -13.93 -12.47 -2.53
C ALA A 71 -14.50 -12.88 -1.16
N VAL A 72 -13.64 -13.36 -0.25
CA VAL A 72 -14.02 -13.73 1.12
C VAL A 72 -14.28 -12.50 2.01
N VAL A 73 -13.45 -11.46 1.93
CA VAL A 73 -13.51 -10.32 2.86
C VAL A 73 -14.41 -9.18 2.37
N PHE A 74 -14.51 -8.91 1.07
CA PHE A 74 -15.30 -7.77 0.59
C PHE A 74 -16.81 -7.98 0.68
N ASN A 75 -17.26 -9.23 0.78
CA ASN A 75 -18.67 -9.55 1.01
C ASN A 75 -19.05 -9.58 2.51
N SER A 76 -18.11 -9.30 3.42
CA SER A 76 -18.36 -9.35 4.87
C SER A 76 -17.53 -8.31 5.63
N PRO A 77 -18.16 -7.24 6.14
CA PRO A 77 -17.48 -6.21 6.94
C PRO A 77 -16.73 -6.78 8.15
N GLU A 78 -17.29 -7.84 8.77
CA GLU A 78 -16.69 -8.53 9.91
C GLU A 78 -15.38 -9.23 9.51
N LYS A 79 -15.37 -9.95 8.38
CA LYS A 79 -14.16 -10.61 7.86
C LYS A 79 -13.11 -9.59 7.43
N LEU A 80 -13.52 -8.48 6.82
CA LEU A 80 -12.63 -7.38 6.49
C LEU A 80 -11.98 -6.78 7.74
N ALA A 81 -12.76 -6.59 8.82
CA ALA A 81 -12.24 -6.11 10.10
C ALA A 81 -11.22 -7.09 10.71
N VAL A 82 -11.46 -8.40 10.59
CA VAL A 82 -10.48 -9.43 11.02
C VAL A 82 -9.19 -9.33 10.21
N LEU A 83 -9.26 -9.24 8.88
CA LEU A 83 -8.09 -9.09 8.03
C LEU A 83 -7.29 -7.83 8.40
N ASN A 84 -7.97 -6.69 8.54
CA ASN A 84 -7.34 -5.42 8.89
C ASN A 84 -6.68 -5.47 10.27
N ARG A 85 -7.30 -6.13 11.25
CA ARG A 85 -6.72 -6.32 12.59
C ARG A 85 -5.44 -7.14 12.56
N ILE A 86 -5.35 -8.12 11.66
CA ILE A 86 -4.15 -8.95 11.49
C ILE A 86 -3.04 -8.14 10.77
N THR A 87 -3.38 -7.43 9.70
CA THR A 87 -2.38 -6.82 8.81
C THR A 87 -1.89 -5.45 9.29
N HIS A 88 -2.78 -4.58 9.77
CA HIS A 88 -2.42 -3.18 10.09
C HIS A 88 -1.29 -3.05 11.11
N PRO A 89 -1.29 -3.79 12.24
CA PRO A 89 -0.19 -3.71 13.20
C PRO A 89 1.15 -4.09 12.57
N ARG A 90 1.18 -5.11 11.70
CA ARG A 90 2.42 -5.58 11.06
C ARG A 90 2.95 -4.62 10.03
N ILE A 91 2.06 -3.97 9.28
CA ILE A 91 2.43 -2.91 8.34
C ILE A 91 3.08 -1.75 9.12
N ILE A 92 2.46 -1.31 10.22
CA ILE A 92 2.98 -0.23 11.04
C ILE A 92 4.33 -0.61 11.66
N GLU A 93 4.46 -1.82 12.22
CA GLU A 93 5.72 -2.34 12.77
C GLU A 93 6.85 -2.28 11.73
N GLU A 94 6.61 -2.77 10.51
CA GLU A 94 7.59 -2.80 9.43
C GLU A 94 7.96 -1.38 8.94
N VAL A 95 6.96 -0.50 8.77
CA VAL A 95 7.20 0.91 8.41
C VAL A 95 8.07 1.59 9.46
N MET A 96 7.74 1.42 10.74
CA MET A 96 8.50 2.01 11.85
C MET A 96 9.92 1.44 11.95
N ALA A 97 10.10 0.15 11.68
CA ALA A 97 11.42 -0.48 11.64
C ALA A 97 12.32 0.13 10.54
N ARG A 98 11.78 0.29 9.32
CA ARG A 98 12.50 0.97 8.21
C ARG A 98 12.85 2.40 8.56
N MET A 99 11.90 3.14 9.14
CA MET A 99 12.12 4.52 9.55
C MET A 99 13.21 4.66 10.61
N LYS A 100 13.26 3.74 11.57
CA LYS A 100 14.31 3.73 12.59
C LYS A 100 15.68 3.48 11.96
N ALA A 101 15.81 2.49 11.07
CA ALA A 101 17.05 2.21 10.35
C ALA A 101 17.52 3.42 9.53
N TRP A 102 16.61 4.09 8.82
CA TRP A 102 16.94 5.29 8.07
C TRP A 102 17.37 6.47 8.93
N GLN A 103 16.78 6.61 10.11
CA GLN A 103 17.21 7.62 11.07
C GLN A 103 18.65 7.36 11.53
N GLU A 104 19.04 6.10 11.74
CA GLU A 104 20.41 5.69 12.08
C GLU A 104 21.39 5.94 10.91
N GLU A 105 20.92 5.82 9.66
CA GLU A 105 21.66 6.17 8.43
C GLU A 105 21.78 7.69 8.19
N GLY A 106 21.17 8.54 9.02
CA GLY A 106 21.20 10.00 8.86
C GLY A 106 20.21 10.55 7.82
N VAL A 107 19.21 9.76 7.42
CA VAL A 107 18.14 10.20 6.51
C VAL A 107 17.34 11.33 7.16
N THR A 108 17.16 12.41 6.41
CA THR A 108 16.49 13.62 6.92
C THR A 108 15.00 13.66 6.60
N LEU A 109 14.55 12.94 5.56
CA LEU A 109 13.16 12.85 5.11
C LEU A 109 12.77 11.41 4.75
N ALA A 110 11.76 10.88 5.45
CA ALA A 110 11.05 9.67 5.07
C ALA A 110 9.68 10.02 4.48
N VAL A 111 9.29 9.33 3.43
CA VAL A 111 8.01 9.50 2.74
C VAL A 111 7.27 8.18 2.80
N ILE A 112 6.04 8.20 3.32
CA ILE A 112 5.16 7.03 3.33
C ILE A 112 4.20 7.20 2.16
N ASP A 113 4.40 6.37 1.14
CA ASP A 113 3.60 6.35 -0.06
C ASP A 113 2.45 5.33 0.08
N ALA A 114 1.21 5.80 0.10
CA ALA A 114 0.03 4.95 0.21
C ALA A 114 -1.13 5.48 -0.63
N ALA A 115 -1.79 4.59 -1.37
CA ALA A 115 -2.96 4.95 -2.17
C ALA A 115 -4.12 5.47 -1.30
N LEU A 116 -4.33 4.88 -0.11
CA LEU A 116 -5.42 5.23 0.82
C LEU A 116 -4.94 5.97 2.08
N LEU A 117 -3.97 6.88 1.89
CA LEU A 117 -3.34 7.59 3.01
C LEU A 117 -4.32 8.49 3.77
N VAL A 118 -5.29 9.11 3.09
CA VAL A 118 -6.21 10.09 3.71
C VAL A 118 -7.48 9.42 4.25
N GLU A 119 -7.83 8.26 3.71
CA GLU A 119 -8.98 7.45 4.06
C GLU A 119 -8.72 6.57 5.29
N SER A 120 -7.45 6.26 5.58
CA SER A 120 -7.09 5.38 6.69
C SER A 120 -6.89 6.15 8.01
N PRO A 121 -7.64 5.86 9.08
CA PRO A 121 -7.41 6.48 10.39
C PRO A 121 -6.02 6.18 10.97
N SER A 122 -5.40 5.06 10.57
CA SER A 122 -4.08 4.64 11.08
C SER A 122 -2.92 5.48 10.55
N THR A 123 -3.15 6.34 9.55
CA THR A 123 -2.14 7.19 8.91
C THR A 123 -2.27 8.67 9.31
N ASN A 124 -3.20 9.02 10.20
CA ASN A 124 -3.46 10.41 10.62
C ASN A 124 -2.27 11.14 11.25
N TRP A 125 -1.30 10.40 11.77
CA TRP A 125 -0.07 10.94 12.36
C TRP A 125 0.96 11.39 11.30
N ILE A 126 0.77 11.02 10.03
CA ILE A 126 1.69 11.33 8.93
C ILE A 126 1.43 12.76 8.43
N ARG A 127 2.38 13.68 8.66
CA ARG A 127 2.25 15.10 8.28
C ARG A 127 3.61 15.72 7.91
N PRO A 128 3.71 16.50 6.82
CA PRO A 128 2.62 16.90 5.92
C PRO A 128 2.20 15.79 4.94
N VAL A 129 1.02 15.94 4.34
CA VAL A 129 0.54 15.06 3.26
C VAL A 129 0.71 15.79 1.92
N ILE A 130 1.38 15.14 0.98
CA ILE A 130 1.56 15.57 -0.41
C ILE A 130 0.57 14.79 -1.27
N VAL A 131 -0.28 15.51 -1.99
CA VAL A 131 -1.25 14.91 -2.92
C VAL A 131 -0.78 15.17 -4.35
N VAL A 132 -0.51 14.10 -5.09
CA VAL A 132 -0.17 14.16 -6.51
C VAL A 132 -1.45 14.08 -7.32
N THR A 133 -1.65 15.05 -8.21
CA THR A 133 -2.84 15.13 -9.07
C THR A 133 -2.46 15.39 -10.52
N ALA A 134 -3.37 15.06 -11.41
CA ALA A 134 -3.36 15.36 -12.84
C ALA A 134 -4.80 15.37 -13.34
N ASP A 135 -5.05 16.05 -14.46
CA ASP A 135 -6.38 16.07 -15.08
C ASP A 135 -6.89 14.66 -15.34
N GLU A 136 -8.18 14.44 -15.15
CA GLU A 136 -8.82 13.12 -15.28
C GLU A 136 -8.49 12.47 -16.63
N GLU A 137 -8.63 13.22 -17.73
CA GLU A 137 -8.32 12.74 -19.08
C GLU A 137 -6.86 12.28 -19.23
N VAL A 138 -5.93 12.96 -18.56
CA VAL A 138 -4.51 12.56 -18.56
C VAL A 138 -4.32 11.28 -17.73
N ARG A 139 -5.00 11.17 -16.59
CA ARG A 139 -4.94 9.97 -15.74
C ARG A 139 -5.51 8.75 -16.47
N VAL A 140 -6.68 8.89 -17.08
CA VAL A 140 -7.36 7.84 -17.86
C VAL A 140 -6.48 7.37 -19.00
N ARG A 141 -5.96 8.31 -19.82
CA ARG A 141 -5.04 7.96 -20.92
C ARG A 141 -3.84 7.16 -20.43
N ARG A 142 -3.18 7.61 -19.34
CA ARG A 142 -2.03 6.90 -18.76
C ARG A 142 -2.38 5.49 -18.26
N VAL A 143 -3.56 5.31 -17.67
CA VAL A 143 -4.02 4.00 -17.19
C VAL A 143 -4.28 3.06 -18.36
N VAL A 144 -4.96 3.53 -19.40
CA VAL A 144 -5.21 2.76 -20.63
C VAL A 144 -3.89 2.35 -21.29
N GLU A 145 -2.96 3.30 -21.47
CA GLU A 145 -1.64 3.03 -22.08
C GLU A 145 -0.80 2.03 -21.27
N ARG A 146 -0.86 2.11 -19.93
CA ARG A 146 -0.06 1.26 -19.04
C ARG A 146 -0.65 -0.14 -18.85
N ASP A 147 -1.97 -0.22 -18.64
CA ASP A 147 -2.65 -1.46 -18.24
C ASP A 147 -3.31 -2.18 -19.41
N GLY A 148 -3.42 -1.54 -20.59
CA GLY A 148 -4.08 -2.09 -21.77
C GLY A 148 -5.60 -2.30 -21.61
N CYS A 149 -6.22 -1.65 -20.61
CA CYS A 149 -7.64 -1.76 -20.34
C CYS A 149 -8.46 -0.77 -21.18
N THR A 150 -9.78 -0.92 -21.17
CA THR A 150 -10.69 0.05 -21.81
C THR A 150 -10.74 1.37 -21.03
N GLU A 151 -11.15 2.44 -21.71
CA GLU A 151 -11.35 3.74 -21.07
C GLU A 151 -12.39 3.68 -19.95
N GLU A 152 -13.47 2.92 -20.16
CA GLU A 152 -14.51 2.71 -19.16
C GLU A 152 -13.97 1.99 -17.91
N GLU A 153 -13.12 0.98 -18.08
CA GLU A 153 -12.45 0.32 -16.96
C GLU A 153 -11.49 1.25 -16.24
N ALA A 154 -10.78 2.10 -16.96
CA ALA A 154 -9.86 3.08 -16.38
C ALA A 154 -10.61 4.14 -15.54
N ARG A 155 -11.77 4.62 -16.01
CA ARG A 155 -12.61 5.59 -15.28
C ARG A 155 -13.29 5.02 -14.04
N ARG A 156 -13.45 3.69 -13.97
CA ARG A 156 -13.99 2.99 -12.79
C ARG A 156 -12.97 2.79 -11.67
N ARG A 157 -11.68 3.08 -11.90
CA ARG A 157 -10.56 2.89 -10.94
C ARG A 157 -10.10 4.22 -10.35
#